data_AF-D5RDB5-F1
#
_entry.id   AF-D5RDB5-F1
#
_cell.length_a   1.000
_cell.length_b   1.000
_cell.length_c   1.000
_cell.angle_alpha   90.00
_cell.angle_beta   90.00
_cell.angle_gamma   90.00
#
_symmetry.space_group_name_H-M   'P 1'
#
loop_
_entity.id
_entity.type
_entity.pdbx_description
1 polymer ?
#
loop_
_entity_poly.entity_id
_entity_poly.type
_entity_poly.pdbx_seq_one_letter_code
_entity_poly.pdbx_strand_id
1 'polypeptide(L)'
;MSVTLGIQNAAYIISFLLIIGGMFAILNATGAINTGMANVVRSMKGRELLMIPVCMIVFGCGSAFCANFEEFLAFVPLVLACCYAMGFDSLTAVGIIFCAAASGYAGAITNAFTTGVAQSIAGLPMFSGMGLRIPLFITLITVSIIYVMYHAHKVKKNPESSSVYQNDLEQKNI
;
A
#
# COMPACT_ATOMS: atom_id res chain seq x y z
N MET A 1 2.31 25.93 -23.69
CA MET A 1 0.99 25.39 -23.30
C MET A 1 1.02 23.93 -22.82
N SER A 2 2.12 23.18 -22.97
CA SER A 2 2.19 21.77 -22.54
C SER A 2 2.07 21.59 -21.01
N VAL A 3 2.72 22.45 -20.22
CA VAL A 3 2.71 22.34 -18.74
C VAL A 3 1.34 22.69 -18.14
N THR A 4 0.72 23.79 -18.60
CA THR A 4 -0.61 24.21 -18.11
C THR A 4 -1.68 23.18 -18.41
N LEU A 5 -1.64 22.55 -19.58
CA LEU A 5 -2.57 21.49 -19.97
C LEU A 5 -2.33 20.21 -19.14
N GLY A 6 -1.07 19.87 -18.85
CA GLY A 6 -0.72 18.75 -17.98
C GLY A 6 -1.30 18.88 -16.57
N ILE A 7 -1.16 20.06 -15.95
CA ILE A 7 -1.74 20.34 -14.62
C ILE A 7 -3.26 20.24 -14.65
N GLN A 8 -3.92 20.76 -15.69
CA GLN A 8 -5.38 20.67 -15.83
C GLN A 8 -5.86 19.22 -15.95
N ASN A 9 -5.15 18.38 -16.71
CA ASN A 9 -5.48 16.95 -16.83
C ASN A 9 -5.26 16.18 -15.51
N ALA A 10 -4.27 16.56 -14.70
CA ALA A 10 -3.99 15.94 -13.40
C ALA A 10 -4.81 16.53 -12.23
N ALA A 11 -5.65 17.54 -12.48
CA ALA A 11 -6.34 18.30 -11.44
C ALA A 11 -7.18 17.44 -10.50
N TYR A 12 -7.79 16.37 -11.00
CA TYR A 12 -8.54 15.42 -10.19
C TYR A 12 -7.67 14.70 -9.15
N ILE A 13 -6.52 14.17 -9.57
CA ILE A 13 -5.56 13.47 -8.69
C ILE A 13 -5.00 14.44 -7.65
N ILE A 14 -4.59 15.64 -8.08
CA ILE A 14 -4.05 16.67 -7.20
C ILE A 14 -5.08 17.05 -6.11
N SER A 15 -6.33 17.28 -6.52
CA SER A 15 -7.41 17.65 -5.58
C SER A 15 -7.69 16.53 -4.59
N PHE A 16 -7.69 15.28 -5.05
CA PHE A 16 -7.91 14.11 -4.20
C PHE A 16 -6.81 13.92 -3.16
N LEU A 17 -5.53 14.01 -3.56
CA LEU A 17 -4.39 13.92 -2.65
C LEU A 17 -4.41 15.03 -1.60
N LEU A 18 -4.83 16.25 -1.97
CA LEU A 18 -4.96 17.37 -1.05
C LEU A 18 -6.04 17.10 0.02
N ILE A 19 -7.21 16.58 -0.40
CA ILE A 19 -8.30 16.21 0.53
C ILE A 19 -7.83 15.14 1.51
N ILE A 20 -7.15 14.10 1.03
CA ILE A 20 -6.63 13.06 1.92
C ILE A 20 -5.57 13.62 2.87
N GLY A 21 -4.64 14.45 2.39
CA GLY A 21 -3.66 15.11 3.24
C GLY A 21 -4.31 15.92 4.36
N GLY A 22 -5.39 16.65 4.04
CA GLY A 22 -6.21 17.35 5.02
C GLY A 22 -6.89 16.41 6.03
N MET A 23 -7.44 15.29 5.57
CA MET A 23 -8.02 14.26 6.44
C MET A 23 -6.98 13.70 7.42
N PHE A 24 -5.77 13.36 6.95
CA PHE A 24 -4.70 12.86 7.83
C PHE A 24 -4.26 13.91 8.86
N ALA A 25 -4.19 15.19 8.49
CA ALA A 25 -3.91 16.27 9.43
C ALA A 25 -4.97 16.34 10.54
N ILE A 26 -6.25 16.20 10.21
CA ILE A 26 -7.35 16.16 11.19
C ILE A 26 -7.27 14.89 12.05
N LEU A 27 -7.01 13.72 11.45
CA LEU A 27 -6.88 12.46 12.18
C LEU A 27 -5.68 12.47 13.14
N ASN A 28 -4.60 13.14 12.76
CA ASN A 28 -3.43 13.33 13.62
C ASN A 28 -3.73 14.32 14.75
N ALA A 29 -4.34 15.47 14.45
CA ALA A 29 -4.71 16.48 15.44
C ALA A 29 -5.74 15.97 16.47
N THR A 30 -6.61 15.05 16.08
CA THR A 30 -7.58 14.40 16.98
C THR A 30 -6.99 13.26 17.81
N GLY A 31 -5.74 12.85 17.53
CA GLY A 31 -5.10 11.70 18.16
C GLY A 31 -5.70 10.34 17.74
N ALA A 32 -6.66 10.33 16.80
CA ALA A 32 -7.33 9.12 16.34
C ALA A 32 -6.35 8.11 15.74
N ILE A 33 -5.29 8.59 15.07
CA ILE A 33 -4.21 7.74 14.54
C ILE A 33 -3.51 7.00 15.68
N ASN A 34 -3.08 7.72 16.73
CA ASN A 34 -2.36 7.12 17.86
C ASN A 34 -3.23 6.11 18.62
N THR A 35 -4.50 6.43 18.87
CA THR A 35 -5.43 5.51 19.53
C THR A 35 -5.79 4.31 18.66
N GLY A 36 -6.05 4.52 17.37
CA GLY A 36 -6.33 3.46 16.41
C GLY A 36 -5.15 2.49 16.29
N MET A 37 -3.94 3.03 16.21
CA MET A 37 -2.72 2.24 16.17
C MET A 37 -2.49 1.45 17.46
N ALA A 38 -2.69 2.06 18.64
CA ALA A 38 -2.61 1.35 19.91
C ALA A 38 -3.58 0.15 19.97
N ASN A 39 -4.79 0.31 19.42
CA ASN A 39 -5.77 -0.78 19.32
C ASN A 39 -5.34 -1.88 18.35
N VAL A 40 -4.82 -1.53 17.17
CA VAL A 40 -4.30 -2.49 16.18
C VAL A 40 -3.14 -3.29 16.77
N VAL A 41 -2.17 -2.60 17.38
CA VAL A 41 -1.00 -3.23 18.02
C VAL A 41 -1.45 -4.14 19.16
N ARG A 42 -2.40 -3.71 19.99
CA ARG A 42 -2.93 -4.53 21.08
C ARG A 42 -3.67 -5.77 20.57
N SER A 43 -4.44 -5.63 19.49
CA SER A 43 -5.14 -6.75 18.85
C SER A 43 -4.20 -7.72 18.13
N MET A 44 -3.05 -7.23 17.67
CA MET A 44 -2.05 -8.02 16.93
C MET A 44 -0.90 -8.52 17.81
N LYS A 45 -0.91 -8.23 19.12
CA LYS A 45 0.13 -8.67 20.07
C LYS A 45 0.25 -10.20 20.06
N GLY A 46 1.43 -10.71 19.71
CA GLY A 46 1.70 -12.15 19.54
C GLY A 46 1.37 -12.73 18.16
N ARG A 47 0.77 -11.95 17.25
CA ARG A 47 0.46 -12.31 15.85
C ARG A 47 0.95 -11.25 14.85
N GLU A 48 1.97 -10.48 15.21
CA GLU A 48 2.51 -9.36 14.42
C GLU A 48 2.88 -9.76 12.97
N LEU A 49 3.39 -10.97 12.77
CA LEU A 49 3.70 -11.53 11.45
C LEU A 49 2.47 -11.74 10.56
N LEU A 50 1.28 -11.94 11.13
CA LEU A 50 0.04 -12.07 10.35
C LEU A 50 -0.50 -10.72 9.86
N MET A 51 -0.02 -9.59 10.38
CA MET A 51 -0.46 -8.27 9.89
C MET A 51 -0.05 -8.07 8.43
N ILE A 52 1.18 -8.45 8.07
CA ILE A 52 1.74 -8.29 6.73
C ILE A 52 0.82 -8.88 5.64
N PRO A 53 0.49 -10.20 5.66
CA PRO A 53 -0.36 -10.78 4.63
C PRO A 53 -1.77 -10.19 4.62
N VAL A 54 -2.34 -9.86 5.79
CA VAL A 54 -3.69 -9.27 5.87
C VAL A 54 -3.71 -7.90 5.22
N CYS A 55 -2.79 -7.01 5.60
CA CYS A 55 -2.68 -5.68 5.00
C CYS A 55 -2.39 -5.76 3.50
N MET A 56 -1.47 -6.64 3.08
CA MET A 56 -1.14 -6.79 1.67
C MET A 56 -2.34 -7.28 0.85
N ILE A 57 -3.14 -8.22 1.36
CA ILE A 57 -4.35 -8.67 0.67
C ILE A 57 -5.38 -7.53 0.57
N VAL A 58 -5.59 -6.78 1.64
CA VAL A 58 -6.54 -5.65 1.64
C VAL A 58 -6.13 -4.59 0.62
N PHE A 59 -4.87 -4.15 0.64
CA PHE A 59 -4.36 -3.16 -0.31
C PHE A 59 -4.30 -3.70 -1.74
N GLY A 60 -3.89 -4.96 -1.91
CA GLY A 60 -3.82 -5.61 -3.22
C GLY A 60 -5.20 -5.80 -3.86
N CYS A 61 -6.20 -6.20 -3.08
CA CYS A 61 -7.60 -6.23 -3.54
C CYS A 61 -8.08 -4.82 -3.87
N GLY A 62 -7.86 -3.85 -2.99
CA GLY A 62 -8.22 -2.45 -3.24
C GLY A 62 -7.64 -1.93 -4.57
N SER A 63 -6.39 -2.29 -4.88
CA SER A 63 -5.75 -1.94 -6.15
C SER A 63 -6.33 -2.72 -7.35
N ALA A 64 -6.55 -4.03 -7.20
CA ALA A 64 -7.04 -4.90 -8.28
C ALA A 64 -8.47 -4.57 -8.72
N PHE A 65 -9.31 -4.08 -7.80
CA PHE A 65 -10.70 -3.70 -8.08
C PHE A 65 -10.85 -2.21 -8.38
N CYS A 66 -10.33 -1.34 -7.52
CA CYS A 66 -10.56 0.11 -7.62
C CYS A 66 -9.50 0.86 -8.43
N ALA A 67 -8.48 0.17 -8.96
CA ALA A 67 -7.36 0.76 -9.70
C ALA A 67 -6.47 1.72 -8.93
N ASN A 68 -6.57 1.71 -7.60
CA ASN A 68 -5.84 2.64 -6.78
C ASN A 68 -4.36 2.27 -6.76
N PHE A 69 -3.48 3.26 -6.89
CA PHE A 69 -2.03 3.10 -6.74
C PHE A 69 -1.45 4.29 -5.98
N GLU A 70 -1.70 5.50 -6.49
CA GLU A 70 -1.19 6.75 -5.91
C GLU A 70 -1.88 7.08 -4.57
N GLU A 71 -3.13 6.64 -4.41
CA GLU A 71 -3.93 6.86 -3.22
C GLU A 71 -3.36 6.14 -2.00
N PHE A 72 -2.57 5.08 -2.20
CA PHE A 72 -1.92 4.37 -1.10
C PHE A 72 -0.76 5.13 -0.48
N LEU A 73 -0.19 6.13 -1.17
CA LEU A 73 0.85 7.00 -0.62
C LEU A 73 0.39 7.68 0.66
N ALA A 74 -0.90 8.03 0.73
CA ALA A 74 -1.46 8.66 1.90
C ALA A 74 -1.54 7.73 3.12
N PHE A 75 -1.61 6.41 2.90
CA PHE A 75 -1.62 5.42 3.98
C PHE A 75 -0.22 5.05 4.46
N VAL A 76 0.85 5.54 3.81
CA VAL A 76 2.24 5.24 4.19
C VAL A 76 2.55 5.61 5.64
N PRO A 77 2.23 6.83 6.13
CA PRO A 77 2.51 7.19 7.52
C PRO A 77 1.78 6.29 8.52
N LEU A 78 0.54 5.88 8.20
CA LEU A 78 -0.26 4.99 9.04
C LEU A 78 0.38 3.60 9.16
N VAL A 79 0.72 2.98 8.02
CA VAL A 79 1.34 1.64 8.01
C VAL A 79 2.74 1.67 8.62
N LEU A 80 3.49 2.73 8.38
CA LEU A 80 4.83 2.93 8.94
C LEU A 80 4.79 3.02 10.47
N ALA A 81 3.86 3.81 11.01
CA ALA A 81 3.67 3.89 12.46
C ALA A 81 3.27 2.51 13.05
N CYS A 82 2.36 1.78 12.39
CA CYS A 82 1.99 0.42 12.79
C CYS A 82 3.20 -0.54 12.77
N CYS A 83 4.04 -0.49 11.73
CA CYS A 83 5.25 -1.30 11.62
C CYS A 83 6.23 -1.01 12.76
N TYR A 84 6.49 0.26 13.06
CA TYR A 84 7.36 0.64 14.19
C TYR A 84 6.83 0.16 15.54
N ALA A 85 5.53 0.27 15.77
CA ALA A 85 4.92 -0.17 17.02
C ALA A 85 4.99 -1.69 17.24
N MET A 86 5.15 -2.48 16.16
CA MET A 86 5.35 -3.94 16.22
C MET A 86 6.83 -4.36 16.12
N GLY A 87 7.76 -3.40 16.04
CA GLY A 87 9.20 -3.68 15.95
C GLY A 87 9.70 -4.07 14.56
N PHE A 88 8.94 -3.77 13.49
CA PHE A 88 9.42 -3.85 12.11
C PHE A 88 10.13 -2.56 11.68
N ASP A 89 10.81 -2.61 10.53
CA ASP A 89 11.47 -1.46 9.90
C ASP A 89 10.53 -0.70 8.95
N SER A 90 10.91 0.53 8.59
CA SER A 90 10.19 1.35 7.60
C SER A 90 10.12 0.67 6.23
N LEU A 91 11.16 -0.09 5.87
CA LEU A 91 11.19 -0.81 4.60
C LEU A 91 10.11 -1.90 4.55
N THR A 92 9.80 -2.58 5.65
CA THR A 92 8.64 -3.49 5.73
C THR A 92 7.34 -2.73 5.49
N ALA A 93 7.15 -1.54 6.06
CA ALA A 93 5.94 -0.75 5.85
C ALA A 93 5.75 -0.33 4.40
N VAL A 94 6.82 0.16 3.78
CA VAL A 94 6.85 0.53 2.35
C VAL A 94 6.62 -0.73 1.50
N GLY A 95 7.25 -1.85 1.82
CA GLY A 95 7.06 -3.13 1.13
C GLY A 95 5.62 -3.63 1.19
N ILE A 96 4.95 -3.54 2.35
CA ILE A 96 3.53 -3.90 2.49
C ILE A 96 2.69 -3.10 1.50
N ILE A 97 2.87 -1.78 1.44
CA ILE A 97 2.03 -0.92 0.60
C ILE A 97 2.38 -1.10 -0.88
N PHE A 98 3.65 -0.87 -1.25
CA PHE A 98 4.05 -0.82 -2.65
C PHE A 98 4.00 -2.18 -3.32
N CYS A 99 4.43 -3.27 -2.66
CA CYS A 99 4.34 -4.59 -3.26
C CYS A 99 2.90 -5.07 -3.37
N ALA A 100 2.03 -4.76 -2.40
CA ALA A 100 0.61 -5.09 -2.50
C ALA A 100 -0.08 -4.31 -3.61
N ALA A 101 0.11 -2.99 -3.64
CA ALA A 101 -0.46 -2.12 -4.66
C ALA A 101 0.04 -2.51 -6.06
N ALA A 102 1.34 -2.75 -6.25
CA ALA A 102 1.89 -3.15 -7.54
C ALA A 102 1.34 -4.49 -8.02
N SER A 103 1.25 -5.48 -7.13
CA SER A 103 0.69 -6.80 -7.46
C SER A 103 -0.81 -6.73 -7.80
N GLY A 104 -1.57 -5.92 -7.08
CA GLY A 104 -2.99 -5.67 -7.38
C GLY A 104 -3.20 -4.91 -8.69
N TYR A 105 -2.41 -3.87 -8.93
CA TYR A 105 -2.46 -3.08 -10.15
C TYR A 105 -2.02 -3.88 -11.39
N ALA A 106 -1.04 -4.77 -11.25
CA ALA A 106 -0.63 -5.69 -12.31
C ALA A 106 -1.69 -6.76 -12.60
N GLY A 107 -2.40 -7.23 -11.56
CA GLY A 107 -3.51 -8.16 -11.68
C GLY A 107 -4.76 -7.54 -12.31
N ALA A 108 -5.10 -6.29 -11.98
CA ALA A 108 -6.11 -5.45 -12.62
C ALA A 108 -7.43 -6.15 -13.01
N ILE A 109 -8.00 -6.95 -12.10
CA ILE A 109 -9.14 -7.84 -12.41
C ILE A 109 -10.34 -7.07 -12.97
N THR A 110 -10.69 -5.93 -12.34
CA THR A 110 -11.80 -5.06 -12.78
C THR A 110 -11.39 -3.59 -12.90
N ASN A 111 -10.09 -3.35 -13.07
CA ASN A 111 -9.54 -2.00 -13.10
C ASN A 111 -10.01 -1.23 -14.36
N ALA A 112 -10.94 -0.30 -14.16
CA ALA A 112 -11.52 0.52 -15.24
C ALA A 112 -10.51 1.51 -15.85
N PHE A 113 -9.53 1.96 -15.07
CA PHE A 113 -8.56 2.97 -15.48
C PHE A 113 -7.44 2.39 -16.34
N THR A 114 -7.09 1.11 -16.17
CA THR A 114 -6.09 0.43 -17.00
C THR A 114 -6.74 -0.48 -18.01
N THR A 115 -7.37 -1.54 -17.52
CA THR A 115 -7.89 -2.63 -18.33
C THR A 115 -9.12 -2.17 -19.09
N GLY A 116 -9.98 -1.38 -18.46
CA GLY A 116 -11.15 -0.79 -19.12
C GLY A 116 -10.76 0.11 -20.28
N VAL A 117 -9.85 1.07 -20.06
CA VAL A 117 -9.35 1.96 -21.12
C VAL A 117 -8.69 1.18 -22.25
N ALA A 118 -7.80 0.22 -21.94
CA ALA A 118 -7.14 -0.60 -22.94
C ALA A 118 -8.13 -1.44 -23.77
N GLN A 119 -9.17 -2.00 -23.14
CA GLN A 119 -10.21 -2.78 -23.82
C GLN A 119 -11.11 -1.91 -24.69
N SER A 120 -11.46 -0.71 -24.25
CA SER A 120 -12.19 0.26 -25.06
C SER A 120 -11.43 0.65 -26.33
N ILE A 121 -10.11 0.84 -26.23
CA ILE A 121 -9.25 1.13 -27.40
C ILE A 121 -9.15 -0.10 -28.32
N ALA A 122 -9.05 -1.30 -27.74
CA ALA A 122 -8.92 -2.56 -28.49
C ALA A 122 -10.26 -3.12 -29.05
N GLY A 123 -11.40 -2.49 -28.74
CA GLY A 123 -12.72 -2.96 -29.15
C GLY A 123 -13.15 -4.28 -28.51
N LEU A 124 -12.55 -4.66 -27.37
CA LEU A 124 -12.87 -5.91 -26.67
C LEU A 124 -14.01 -5.70 -25.67
N PRO A 125 -14.82 -6.74 -25.37
CA PRO A 125 -15.81 -6.67 -24.31
C PRO A 125 -15.16 -6.30 -22.97
N MET A 126 -15.82 -5.41 -22.21
CA MET A 126 -15.37 -5.02 -20.88
C MET A 126 -15.18 -6.23 -19.97
N PHE A 127 -14.05 -6.26 -19.27
CA PHE A 127 -13.62 -7.34 -18.38
C PHE A 127 -13.36 -8.70 -19.06
N SER A 128 -13.23 -8.76 -20.39
CA SER A 128 -12.75 -9.99 -21.05
C SER A 128 -11.34 -10.37 -20.55
N GLY A 129 -11.11 -11.65 -20.25
CA GLY A 129 -9.81 -12.14 -19.75
C GLY A 129 -9.64 -12.14 -18.21
N MET A 130 -10.70 -11.92 -17.43
CA MET A 130 -10.67 -12.08 -15.96
C MET A 130 -10.09 -13.43 -15.51
N GLY A 131 -10.36 -14.50 -16.27
CA GLY A 131 -9.85 -15.85 -15.97
C GLY A 131 -8.33 -15.98 -15.98
N LEU A 132 -7.60 -15.10 -16.68
CA LEU A 132 -6.13 -15.04 -16.64
C LEU A 132 -5.63 -14.06 -15.58
N ARG A 133 -6.38 -12.97 -15.36
CA ARG A 133 -6.03 -11.92 -14.40
C ARG A 133 -6.13 -12.36 -12.96
N ILE A 134 -7.13 -13.17 -12.60
CA ILE A 134 -7.30 -13.67 -11.24
C ILE A 134 -6.11 -14.57 -10.82
N PRO A 135 -5.71 -15.60 -11.59
CA PRO A 135 -4.50 -16.38 -11.27
C PRO A 135 -3.24 -15.53 -11.21
N LEU A 136 -3.08 -14.56 -12.11
CA LEU A 136 -1.92 -13.67 -12.14
C LEU A 136 -1.86 -12.76 -10.91
N PHE A 137 -2.99 -12.20 -10.49
CA PHE A 137 -3.09 -11.47 -9.22
C PHE A 137 -2.69 -12.35 -8.04
N ILE A 138 -3.23 -13.57 -7.96
CA ILE A 138 -2.97 -14.51 -6.85
C ILE A 138 -1.48 -14.89 -6.81
N THR A 139 -0.85 -15.18 -7.94
CA THR A 139 0.57 -15.55 -7.96
C THR A 139 1.45 -14.37 -7.57
N LEU A 140 1.21 -13.19 -8.13
CA LEU A 140 1.99 -11.99 -7.82
C LEU A 140 1.87 -11.59 -6.35
N ILE A 141 0.65 -11.54 -5.81
CA ILE A 141 0.46 -11.15 -4.42
C ILE A 141 1.05 -12.18 -3.45
N THR A 142 0.98 -13.47 -3.79
CA THR A 142 1.60 -14.54 -2.98
C THR A 142 3.12 -14.39 -2.94
N VAL A 143 3.76 -14.16 -4.09
CA VAL A 143 5.21 -13.94 -4.17
C VAL A 143 5.61 -12.68 -3.39
N SER A 144 4.85 -11.59 -3.52
CA SER A 144 5.08 -10.36 -2.77
C SER A 144 4.96 -10.58 -1.26
N ILE A 145 3.92 -11.28 -0.81
CA ILE A 145 3.72 -11.58 0.62
C ILE A 145 4.89 -12.41 1.15
N ILE A 146 5.31 -13.45 0.43
CA ILE A 146 6.45 -14.30 0.84
C ILE A 146 7.71 -13.45 0.98
N TYR A 147 7.99 -12.58 0.02
CA TYR A 147 9.16 -11.71 0.03
C TYR A 147 9.17 -10.73 1.22
N VAL A 148 8.06 -10.02 1.43
CA VAL A 148 7.94 -9.05 2.52
C VAL A 148 7.96 -9.76 3.88
N MET A 149 7.32 -10.92 4.00
CA MET A 149 7.36 -11.76 5.20
C MET A 149 8.77 -12.25 5.51
N TYR A 150 9.52 -12.70 4.50
CA TYR A 150 10.90 -13.11 4.65
C TYR A 150 11.78 -11.96 5.16
N HIS A 151 11.64 -10.77 4.56
CA HIS A 151 12.35 -9.56 5.01
C HIS A 151 11.98 -9.18 6.44
N ALA A 152 10.68 -9.08 6.74
CA ALA A 152 10.19 -8.70 8.06
C ALA A 152 10.63 -9.69 9.15
N HIS A 153 10.67 -10.99 8.85
CA HIS A 153 11.17 -12.01 9.79
C HIS A 153 12.68 -11.86 10.04
N LYS A 154 13.46 -11.55 8.99
CA LYS A 154 14.89 -11.30 9.09
C LYS A 154 15.19 -10.08 9.96
N VAL A 155 14.48 -8.96 9.71
CA VAL A 155 14.63 -7.72 10.49
C VAL A 155 14.20 -7.90 11.94
N LYS A 156 13.10 -8.63 12.18
CA LYS A 156 12.65 -8.92 13.55
C LYS A 156 13.66 -9.74 14.35
N LYS A 157 14.39 -10.65 13.70
CA LYS A 157 15.42 -11.47 14.34
C LYS A 157 16.74 -10.71 14.52
N ASN A 158 17.10 -9.85 13.56
CA ASN A 158 18.29 -9.01 13.65
C ASN A 158 17.99 -7.62 13.05
N PRO A 159 17.68 -6.62 13.90
CA PRO A 159 17.38 -5.26 13.45
C PRO A 159 18.50 -4.60 12.63
N GLU A 160 19.77 -4.91 12.95
CA GLU A 160 20.95 -4.37 12.25
C GLU A 160 21.10 -4.91 10.82
N SER A 161 20.38 -5.98 10.49
CA SER A 161 20.40 -6.55 9.14
C SER A 161 19.56 -5.75 8.13
N SER A 162 18.78 -4.77 8.59
CA SER A 162 18.05 -3.85 7.72
C SER A 162 18.97 -2.74 7.21
N SER A 163 18.98 -2.51 5.89
CA SER A 163 19.73 -1.42 5.27
C SER A 163 19.26 -0.03 5.72
N VAL A 164 18.07 0.08 6.30
CA VAL A 164 17.50 1.34 6.80
C VAL A 164 17.62 1.48 8.33
N TYR A 165 18.36 0.58 8.99
CA TYR A 165 18.47 0.56 10.45
C TYR A 165 18.90 1.90 11.06
N GLN A 166 19.89 2.58 10.47
CA GLN A 166 20.34 3.89 10.95
C GLN A 166 19.28 4.98 10.77
N ASN A 167 18.60 5.01 9.62
CA ASN A 167 17.54 5.99 9.34
C ASN A 167 16.34 5.79 10.28
N ASP A 168 15.98 4.53 10.56
CA ASP A 168 14.89 4.19 11.47
C ASP A 168 15.24 4.52 12.94
N LEU A 169 16.52 4.41 13.32
CA LEU A 169 17.01 4.84 14.63
C LEU A 169 16.90 6.35 14.81
N GLU A 170 17.24 7.13 13.79
CA GLU A 170 17.09 8.58 13.84
C GLU A 170 15.61 8.99 13.92
N GLN A 171 14.74 8.37 13.11
CA GLN A 171 13.31 8.69 13.11
C GLN A 171 12.55 8.23 14.35
N LYS A 172 13.02 7.19 15.07
CA LYS A 172 12.43 6.77 16.35
C LYS A 172 12.82 7.66 17.54
N ASN A 173 13.87 8.47 17.40
CA ASN A 173 14.40 9.33 18.46
C ASN A 173 13.97 10.82 18.32
N ILE A 174 13.12 11.13 17.35
CA ILE A 174 12.49 12.45 17.14
C ILE A 174 11.03 12.35 17.58
#